data_AF-A0A4S8RRN9-F1
#
_entry.id   AF-A0A4S8RRN9-F1
#
_cell.length_a   1.000
_cell.length_b   1.000
_cell.length_c   1.000
_cell.angle_alpha   90.00
_cell.angle_beta   90.00
_cell.angle_gamma   90.00
#
_symmetry.space_group_name_H-M   'P 1'
#
loop_
_entity.id
_entity.type
_entity.pdbx_description
1 polymer ?
#
loop_
_entity_poly.entity_id
_entity_poly.type
_entity_poly.pdbx_seq_one_letter_code
_entity_poly.pdbx_strand_id
1 'polypeptide(L)'
;MVYLLHQPMPDHNKVVHLWIYESGFMENSYNPKTESLKKVVFTLFLTISLNSILAYESTADSLGLKNGFKELIIRYQYGDEYYTVEEMKFVRREDKIIGTITIPDNKLLENSETELNANDISSINRFLTKAHEFKDDCVENWSSTYVQYYTIDIDEKRIKIYKFCNWGNSTFLELKKQIFGDYLNRLEEKRMLLNVENNRVLIGNWKYDSTIHKIVKGKIYTLTRLKNTSKETCFLKFKKDQKLVDHYCLKNSKTRYDFEFDIENENLILYINGENKNDRKHFVYGYRFKVLELNEDKIKLTTLY
;
A
#
# COMPACT_ATOMS: atom_id res chain seq x y z
N MET A 1 15.14 13.58 -17.31
CA MET A 1 14.64 12.84 -18.49
C MET A 1 13.58 11.89 -17.95
N VAL A 2 12.30 12.14 -18.28
CA VAL A 2 11.13 11.54 -17.60
C VAL A 2 10.57 10.44 -18.49
N TYR A 3 10.45 9.22 -17.97
CA TYR A 3 9.55 8.22 -18.52
C TYR A 3 8.31 8.10 -17.63
N LEU A 4 7.21 8.63 -18.15
CA LEU A 4 5.83 8.34 -17.74
C LEU A 4 5.46 6.99 -18.35
N LEU A 5 5.10 6.00 -17.53
CA LEU A 5 4.31 4.87 -17.98
C LEU A 5 2.92 4.99 -17.35
N HIS A 6 2.01 5.54 -18.15
CA HIS A 6 0.58 5.29 -18.03
C HIS A 6 0.32 3.80 -18.26
N GLN A 7 -0.38 3.14 -17.35
CA GLN A 7 -1.10 1.92 -17.68
C GLN A 7 -2.61 2.20 -17.67
N PRO A 8 -3.34 1.79 -18.72
CA PRO A 8 -4.79 1.91 -18.76
C PRO A 8 -5.46 0.79 -17.94
N MET A 9 -6.55 1.13 -17.25
CA MET A 9 -7.52 0.14 -16.77
C MET A 9 -8.22 -0.52 -17.98
N PRO A 10 -8.46 -1.84 -17.97
CA PRO A 10 -9.46 -2.46 -18.81
C PRO A 10 -10.77 -2.65 -18.05
N ASP A 11 -11.81 -2.05 -18.61
CA ASP A 11 -13.21 -2.26 -18.27
C ASP A 11 -13.72 -3.63 -18.76
N HIS A 12 -14.86 -4.03 -18.21
CA HIS A 12 -15.53 -5.33 -18.28
C HIS A 12 -15.79 -5.97 -19.66
N ASN A 13 -16.06 -7.28 -19.61
CA ASN A 13 -16.65 -8.18 -20.62
C ASN A 13 -15.75 -8.72 -21.74
N LYS A 14 -15.07 -9.86 -21.48
CA LYS A 14 -14.93 -10.95 -22.48
C LYS A 14 -15.00 -12.33 -21.80
N VAL A 15 -16.10 -13.02 -22.05
CA VAL A 15 -16.28 -14.47 -21.87
C VAL A 15 -15.28 -15.18 -22.79
N VAL A 16 -14.38 -15.98 -22.22
CA VAL A 16 -13.56 -16.91 -23.00
C VAL A 16 -14.33 -18.22 -23.10
N HIS A 17 -14.97 -18.44 -24.26
CA HIS A 17 -15.45 -19.75 -24.67
C HIS A 17 -14.23 -20.62 -25.02
N LEU A 18 -13.98 -21.65 -24.21
CA LEU A 18 -13.03 -22.69 -24.53
C LEU A 18 -13.68 -23.63 -25.57
N TRP A 19 -13.23 -23.54 -26.81
CA TRP A 19 -13.55 -24.53 -27.85
C TRP A 19 -12.70 -25.77 -27.60
N ILE A 20 -13.34 -26.87 -27.24
CA ILE A 20 -12.73 -28.21 -27.28
C ILE A 20 -12.87 -28.69 -28.72
N TYR A 21 -11.74 -28.87 -29.40
CA TYR A 21 -11.67 -29.60 -30.66
C TYR A 21 -11.91 -31.10 -30.37
N GLU A 22 -13.08 -31.61 -30.73
CA GLU A 22 -13.31 -33.04 -30.91
C GLU A 22 -12.65 -33.48 -32.21
N SER A 23 -11.49 -34.11 -32.13
CA SER A 23 -10.96 -34.94 -33.20
C SER A 23 -11.51 -36.35 -33.03
N GLY A 24 -12.40 -36.73 -33.95
CA GLY A 24 -13.01 -38.05 -34.02
C GLY A 24 -11.98 -39.16 -34.17
N PHE A 25 -12.14 -40.21 -33.38
CA PHE A 25 -11.57 -41.52 -33.65
C PHE A 25 -12.72 -42.49 -33.92
N MET A 26 -12.87 -42.86 -35.18
CA MET A 26 -13.61 -44.06 -35.56
C MET A 26 -12.80 -45.30 -35.21
N GLU A 27 -13.54 -46.34 -34.85
CA GLU A 27 -13.11 -47.69 -34.47
C GLU A 27 -12.06 -48.29 -35.41
N ASN A 28 -11.04 -48.96 -34.84
CA ASN A 28 -10.92 -50.42 -34.98
C ASN A 28 -9.70 -51.04 -34.26
N SER A 29 -9.93 -52.28 -33.86
CA SER A 29 -8.99 -53.30 -33.33
C SER A 29 -8.67 -53.27 -31.84
N TYR A 30 -9.34 -54.17 -31.12
CA TYR A 30 -9.07 -54.55 -29.74
C TYR A 30 -7.70 -55.28 -29.67
N ASN A 31 -6.67 -54.59 -29.16
CA ASN A 31 -5.36 -55.19 -28.91
C ASN A 31 -5.07 -55.28 -27.40
N PRO A 32 -5.15 -56.47 -26.78
CA PRO A 32 -5.04 -56.64 -25.32
C PRO A 32 -3.66 -56.27 -24.74
N LYS A 33 -2.64 -56.00 -25.56
CA LYS A 33 -1.33 -55.52 -25.09
C LYS A 33 -1.28 -54.01 -24.79
N THR A 34 -2.26 -53.22 -25.24
CA THR A 34 -2.27 -51.77 -25.02
C THR A 34 -2.93 -51.34 -23.71
N GLU A 35 -3.80 -52.18 -23.12
CA GLU A 35 -4.38 -51.93 -21.80
C GLU A 35 -3.34 -52.00 -20.67
N SER A 36 -2.40 -52.95 -20.73
CA SER A 36 -1.40 -53.07 -19.66
C SER A 36 -0.43 -51.90 -19.68
N LEU A 37 -0.04 -51.41 -20.87
CA LEU A 37 0.80 -50.22 -21.01
C LEU A 37 0.09 -48.96 -20.52
N LYS A 38 -1.20 -48.78 -20.86
CA LYS A 38 -1.98 -47.63 -20.38
C LYS A 38 -2.17 -47.65 -18.86
N LYS A 39 -2.44 -48.83 -18.27
CA LYS A 39 -2.52 -48.99 -16.81
C LYS A 39 -1.19 -48.71 -16.12
N VAL A 40 -0.06 -49.17 -16.68
CA VAL A 40 1.28 -48.90 -16.14
C VAL A 40 1.61 -47.40 -16.19
N VAL A 41 1.36 -46.72 -17.31
CA VAL A 41 1.61 -45.27 -17.44
C VAL A 41 0.70 -44.46 -16.51
N PHE A 42 -0.58 -44.82 -16.37
CA PHE A 42 -1.50 -44.15 -15.46
C PHE A 42 -1.10 -44.34 -13.99
N THR A 43 -0.63 -45.54 -13.62
CA THR A 43 -0.13 -45.82 -12.26
C THR A 43 1.20 -45.10 -11.99
N LEU A 44 2.06 -44.95 -13.00
CA LEU A 44 3.30 -44.19 -12.88
C LEU A 44 3.01 -42.69 -12.70
N PHE A 45 2.06 -42.12 -13.45
CA PHE A 45 1.64 -40.73 -13.27
C PHE A 45 0.96 -40.49 -11.92
N LEU A 46 0.17 -41.45 -11.43
CA LEU A 46 -0.47 -41.36 -10.10
C LEU A 46 0.57 -41.45 -8.97
N THR A 47 1.59 -42.31 -9.10
CA THR A 47 2.64 -42.45 -8.08
C THR A 47 3.58 -41.25 -8.07
N ILE A 48 3.86 -40.64 -9.22
CA ILE A 48 4.65 -39.40 -9.31
C ILE A 48 3.87 -38.21 -8.73
N SER A 49 2.55 -38.11 -8.94
CA SER A 49 1.73 -37.06 -8.33
C SER A 49 1.54 -37.25 -6.83
N LEU A 50 1.38 -38.49 -6.34
CA LEU A 50 1.31 -38.79 -4.91
C LEU A 50 2.64 -38.55 -4.18
N ASN A 51 3.78 -38.87 -4.79
CA ASN A 51 5.09 -38.61 -4.20
C ASN A 51 5.44 -37.11 -4.16
N SER A 52 4.96 -36.32 -5.13
CA SER A 52 5.14 -34.86 -5.10
C SER A 52 4.24 -34.18 -4.06
N ILE A 53 3.07 -34.76 -3.75
CA ILE A 53 2.22 -34.32 -2.63
C ILE A 53 2.84 -34.71 -1.27
N LEU A 54 3.35 -35.94 -1.13
CA LEU A 54 3.99 -36.41 0.11
C LEU A 54 5.33 -35.72 0.43
N ALA A 55 6.12 -35.34 -0.59
CA ALA A 55 7.34 -34.55 -0.40
C ALA A 55 7.05 -33.09 -0.02
N TYR A 56 5.90 -32.55 -0.44
CA TYR A 56 5.44 -31.22 -0.04
C TYR A 56 4.99 -31.20 1.43
N GLU A 57 4.33 -32.25 1.91
CA GLU A 57 3.95 -32.37 3.33
C GLU A 57 5.17 -32.62 4.25
N SER A 58 6.16 -33.40 3.84
CA SER A 58 7.29 -33.75 4.71
C SER A 58 8.29 -32.60 4.92
N THR A 59 8.45 -31.71 3.93
CA THR A 59 9.30 -30.53 4.08
C THR A 59 8.65 -29.46 4.96
N ALA A 60 7.32 -29.30 4.88
CA ALA A 60 6.55 -28.39 5.74
C ALA A 60 6.58 -28.78 7.23
N ASP A 61 6.55 -30.09 7.52
CA ASP A 61 6.63 -30.61 8.90
C ASP A 61 8.03 -30.47 9.51
N SER A 62 9.10 -30.59 8.73
CA SER A 62 10.47 -30.38 9.23
C SER A 62 10.82 -28.91 9.56
N LEU A 63 10.03 -27.97 9.04
CA LEU A 63 10.25 -26.52 9.21
C LEU A 63 9.42 -25.89 10.35
N GLY A 64 8.51 -26.63 10.99
CA GLY A 64 7.58 -26.06 11.99
C GLY A 64 6.61 -25.03 11.41
N LEU A 65 6.44 -25.00 10.08
CA LEU A 65 5.67 -23.99 9.35
C LEU A 65 4.16 -24.27 9.25
N LYS A 66 3.65 -25.31 9.91
CA LYS A 66 2.21 -25.45 10.15
C LYS A 66 1.80 -24.60 11.35
N ASN A 67 1.79 -23.29 11.16
CA ASN A 67 1.25 -22.32 12.12
C ASN A 67 1.77 -22.54 13.55
N GLY A 68 3.07 -22.81 13.76
CA GLY A 68 3.62 -23.03 15.10
C GLY A 68 3.87 -21.75 15.91
N PHE A 69 3.84 -20.59 15.26
CA PHE A 69 4.35 -19.35 15.85
C PHE A 69 3.39 -18.73 16.88
N LYS A 70 3.98 -18.15 17.92
CA LYS A 70 3.30 -17.22 18.83
C LYS A 70 3.29 -15.82 18.23
N GLU A 71 4.40 -15.41 17.65
CA GLU A 71 4.55 -14.10 16.99
C GLU A 71 5.32 -14.25 15.67
N LEU A 72 4.82 -13.57 14.64
CA LEU A 72 5.48 -13.42 13.35
C LEU A 72 5.54 -11.93 13.00
N ILE A 73 6.73 -11.45 12.67
CA ILE A 73 6.94 -10.08 12.18
C ILE A 73 7.66 -10.13 10.84
N ILE A 74 7.05 -9.55 9.82
CA ILE A 74 7.63 -9.39 8.49
C ILE A 74 7.94 -7.92 8.30
N ARG A 75 9.22 -7.58 8.13
CA ARG A 75 9.67 -6.22 7.78
C ARG A 75 10.13 -6.18 6.34
N TYR A 76 9.65 -5.20 5.61
CA TYR A 76 10.04 -4.93 4.23
C TYR A 76 10.60 -3.52 4.13
N GLN A 77 11.90 -3.44 3.83
CA GLN A 77 12.60 -2.19 3.58
C GLN A 77 12.76 -2.01 2.08
N TYR A 78 12.34 -0.85 1.57
CA TYR A 78 12.43 -0.55 0.15
C TYR A 78 12.65 0.93 -0.16
N GLY A 79 13.20 1.22 -1.33
CA GLY A 79 13.53 2.59 -1.77
C GLY A 79 14.95 2.69 -2.32
N ASP A 80 15.31 3.84 -2.87
CA ASP A 80 16.64 4.08 -3.45
C ASP A 80 17.39 5.13 -2.60
N GLU A 81 16.97 6.40 -2.68
CA GLU A 81 17.57 7.52 -1.93
C GLU A 81 17.03 7.64 -0.49
N TYR A 82 15.76 7.29 -0.29
CA TYR A 82 15.09 7.25 1.01
C TYR A 82 14.47 5.87 1.19
N TYR A 83 14.77 5.21 2.31
CA TYR A 83 14.22 3.91 2.62
C TYR A 83 12.95 4.03 3.43
N THR A 84 11.89 3.39 2.94
CA THR A 84 10.67 3.12 3.71
C THR A 84 10.79 1.75 4.35
N VAL A 85 10.34 1.62 5.59
CA VAL A 85 10.25 0.34 6.30
C VAL A 85 8.79 0.11 6.67
N GLU A 86 8.19 -0.91 6.06
CA GLU A 86 6.87 -1.39 6.43
C GLU A 86 6.97 -2.68 7.26
N GLU A 87 6.07 -2.84 8.21
CA GLU A 87 5.99 -4.02 9.07
C GLU A 87 4.57 -4.59 9.05
N MET A 88 4.47 -5.90 8.86
CA MET A 88 3.28 -6.68 9.19
C MET A 88 3.60 -7.53 10.42
N LYS A 89 2.74 -7.47 11.44
CA LYS A 89 2.87 -8.22 12.68
C LYS A 89 1.65 -9.10 12.89
N PHE A 90 1.88 -10.38 13.17
CA PHE A 90 0.86 -11.38 13.43
C PHE A 90 1.10 -11.98 14.81
N VAL A 91 0.07 -11.95 15.65
CA VAL A 91 0.15 -12.49 17.03
C VAL A 91 -0.95 -13.51 17.20
N ARG A 92 -0.58 -14.71 17.66
CA ARG A 92 -1.54 -15.72 18.07
C ARG A 92 -2.13 -15.35 19.43
N ARG A 93 -3.46 -15.31 19.51
CA ARG A 93 -4.24 -15.15 20.74
C ARG A 93 -5.24 -16.29 20.78
N GLU A 94 -5.04 -17.24 21.69
CA GLU A 94 -5.90 -18.43 21.82
C GLU A 94 -5.99 -19.21 20.49
N ASP A 95 -7.18 -19.32 19.92
CA ASP A 95 -7.48 -20.01 18.66
C ASP A 95 -7.36 -19.12 17.42
N LYS A 96 -7.06 -17.83 17.60
CA LYS A 96 -7.03 -16.82 16.53
C LYS A 96 -5.64 -16.26 16.29
N ILE A 97 -5.44 -15.75 15.08
CA ILE A 97 -4.24 -14.97 14.72
C ILE A 97 -4.70 -13.58 14.31
N ILE A 98 -4.17 -12.57 14.98
CA ILE A 98 -4.48 -11.16 14.70
C ILE A 98 -3.29 -10.53 13.98
N GLY A 99 -3.52 -10.00 12.79
CA GLY A 99 -2.58 -9.23 12.00
C GLY A 99 -2.73 -7.73 12.23
N THR A 100 -1.62 -7.00 12.14
CA THR A 100 -1.54 -5.53 12.18
C THR A 100 -0.46 -5.05 11.21
N ILE A 101 -0.57 -3.81 10.74
CA ILE A 101 0.46 -3.17 9.88
C ILE A 101 0.85 -1.80 10.41
N THR A 102 2.10 -1.40 10.19
CA THR A 102 2.60 -0.09 10.63
C THR A 102 2.31 1.05 9.67
N ILE A 103 2.11 0.77 8.38
CA ILE A 103 1.86 1.78 7.35
C ILE A 103 0.64 1.39 6.52
N PRO A 104 -0.38 2.26 6.38
CA PRO A 104 -0.44 3.61 6.94
C PRO A 104 -0.76 3.63 8.44
N ASP A 105 -0.10 4.52 9.21
CA ASP A 105 -0.38 4.73 10.63
C ASP A 105 -1.59 5.67 10.81
N ASN A 106 -2.78 5.07 10.78
CA ASN A 106 -4.06 5.80 10.73
C ASN A 106 -5.06 5.29 11.77
N LYS A 107 -4.58 4.87 12.94
CA LYS A 107 -5.41 4.24 13.99
C LYS A 107 -6.61 5.08 14.44
N LEU A 108 -6.53 6.42 14.36
CA LEU A 108 -7.66 7.30 14.68
C LEU A 108 -8.81 7.20 13.65
N LEU A 109 -8.52 6.84 12.40
CA LEU A 109 -9.53 6.63 11.37
C LEU A 109 -9.99 5.17 11.37
N GLU A 110 -9.06 4.24 11.26
CA GLU A 110 -9.36 2.81 11.13
C GLU A 110 -8.26 2.00 11.81
N ASN A 111 -8.66 0.98 12.57
CA ASN A 111 -7.69 0.07 13.19
C ASN A 111 -7.27 -1.00 12.18
N SER A 112 -5.95 -1.20 12.04
CA SER A 112 -5.39 -2.22 11.16
C SER A 112 -5.55 -3.66 11.65
N GLU A 113 -5.99 -3.87 12.90
CA GLU A 113 -6.24 -5.20 13.45
C GLU A 113 -7.20 -5.99 12.57
N THR A 114 -6.70 -7.10 12.02
CA THR A 114 -7.44 -8.02 11.15
C THR A 114 -7.29 -9.43 11.67
N GLU A 115 -8.41 -10.13 11.90
CA GLU A 115 -8.41 -11.56 12.23
C GLU A 115 -8.17 -12.37 10.96
N LEU A 116 -7.15 -13.24 10.98
CA LEU A 116 -6.77 -14.03 9.81
C LEU A 116 -7.70 -15.22 9.61
N ASN A 117 -8.10 -15.43 8.36
CA ASN A 117 -8.81 -16.65 7.94
C ASN A 117 -7.83 -17.72 7.39
N ALA A 118 -8.37 -18.88 7.02
CA ALA A 118 -7.57 -19.99 6.51
C ALA A 118 -6.79 -19.66 5.22
N ASN A 119 -7.34 -18.82 4.34
CA ASN A 119 -6.68 -18.42 3.10
C ASN A 119 -5.52 -17.44 3.37
N ASP A 120 -5.67 -16.55 4.35
CA ASP A 120 -4.61 -15.64 4.79
C ASP A 120 -3.44 -16.43 5.36
N ILE A 121 -3.75 -17.40 6.23
CA ILE A 121 -2.78 -18.31 6.83
C ILE A 121 -2.04 -19.11 5.74
N SER A 122 -2.76 -19.64 4.75
CA SER A 122 -2.15 -20.33 3.60
C SER A 122 -1.19 -19.42 2.83
N SER A 123 -1.55 -18.15 2.64
CA SER A 123 -0.71 -17.17 1.96
C SER A 123 0.55 -16.83 2.75
N ILE A 124 0.44 -16.71 4.08
CA ILE A 124 1.60 -16.56 4.98
C ILE A 124 2.52 -17.76 4.86
N ASN A 125 1.98 -18.99 4.92
CA ASN A 125 2.80 -20.19 4.87
C ASN A 125 3.57 -20.29 3.54
N ARG A 126 2.92 -19.97 2.41
CA ARG A 126 3.59 -19.90 1.11
C ARG A 126 4.70 -18.84 1.09
N PHE A 127 4.45 -17.67 1.68
CA PHE A 127 5.46 -16.62 1.82
C PHE A 127 6.66 -17.10 2.65
N LEU A 128 6.41 -17.75 3.79
CA LEU A 128 7.47 -18.25 4.67
C LEU A 128 8.27 -19.38 4.04
N THR A 129 7.62 -20.29 3.30
CA THR A 129 8.33 -21.33 2.52
C THR A 129 9.30 -20.68 1.54
N LYS A 130 8.87 -19.66 0.79
CA LYS A 130 9.74 -18.91 -0.12
C LYS A 130 10.88 -18.21 0.61
N ALA A 131 10.59 -17.59 1.75
CA ALA A 131 11.62 -16.95 2.57
C ALA A 131 12.68 -17.94 3.06
N HIS A 132 12.27 -19.14 3.45
CA HIS A 132 13.19 -20.21 3.84
C HIS A 132 14.03 -20.72 2.67
N GLU A 133 13.46 -20.85 1.47
CA GLU A 133 14.21 -21.18 0.24
C GLU A 133 15.29 -20.13 -0.05
N PHE A 134 15.02 -18.86 0.21
CA PHE A 134 15.92 -17.73 -0.08
C PHE A 134 16.82 -17.32 1.09
N LYS A 135 16.77 -18.01 2.23
CA LYS A 135 17.48 -17.60 3.45
C LYS A 135 19.01 -17.57 3.26
N ASP A 136 19.53 -18.49 2.45
CA ASP A 136 20.97 -18.67 2.24
C ASP A 136 21.40 -17.98 0.94
N ASP A 137 20.65 -18.23 -0.15
CA ASP A 137 20.86 -17.54 -1.42
C ASP A 137 19.64 -17.65 -2.34
N CYS A 138 19.62 -16.81 -3.38
CA CYS A 138 18.68 -16.89 -4.49
C CYS A 138 19.35 -16.35 -5.76
N VAL A 139 18.89 -16.80 -6.94
CA VAL A 139 19.37 -16.23 -8.20
C VAL A 139 18.83 -14.81 -8.32
N GLU A 140 19.74 -13.82 -8.30
CA GLU A 140 19.37 -12.42 -8.55
C GLU A 140 18.97 -12.27 -10.02
N ASN A 141 17.73 -11.85 -10.24
CA ASN A 141 17.27 -11.61 -11.61
C ASN A 141 17.92 -10.34 -12.19
N TRP A 142 18.24 -9.33 -11.37
CA TRP A 142 18.75 -8.00 -11.78
C TRP A 142 19.56 -7.36 -10.65
N SER A 143 20.63 -6.63 -10.98
CA SER A 143 21.32 -5.73 -10.05
C SER A 143 20.72 -4.32 -10.11
N SER A 144 20.24 -3.79 -8.99
CA SER A 144 19.69 -2.44 -8.86
C SER A 144 20.21 -1.77 -7.58
N THR A 145 20.30 -0.44 -7.57
CA THR A 145 20.59 0.36 -6.35
C THR A 145 19.38 0.47 -5.44
N TYR A 146 18.19 0.16 -5.97
CA TYR A 146 16.97 0.06 -5.21
C TYR A 146 17.12 -1.00 -4.10
N VAL A 147 16.47 -0.81 -2.98
CA VAL A 147 16.49 -1.72 -1.84
C VAL A 147 15.19 -2.52 -1.84
N GLN A 148 15.28 -3.83 -1.61
CA GLN A 148 14.14 -4.74 -1.39
C GLN A 148 14.52 -5.78 -0.36
N TYR A 149 14.66 -5.34 0.89
CA TYR A 149 15.19 -6.16 1.96
C TYR A 149 14.06 -6.68 2.83
N TYR A 150 14.13 -7.97 3.14
CA TYR A 150 13.21 -8.63 4.05
C TYR A 150 13.92 -9.01 5.34
N THR A 151 13.30 -8.73 6.47
CA THR A 151 13.65 -9.31 7.77
C THR A 151 12.41 -9.95 8.35
N ILE A 152 12.46 -11.26 8.59
CA ILE A 152 11.32 -12.04 9.06
C ILE A 152 11.70 -12.64 10.40
N ASP A 153 10.99 -12.24 11.45
CA ASP A 153 11.12 -12.77 12.80
C ASP A 153 9.96 -13.74 13.05
N ILE A 154 10.28 -15.01 13.34
CA ILE A 154 9.33 -16.07 13.70
C ILE A 154 9.70 -16.52 15.10
N ASP A 155 8.94 -16.07 16.10
CA ASP A 155 9.30 -16.19 17.51
C ASP A 155 10.73 -15.71 17.77
N GLU A 156 11.65 -16.61 18.14
CA GLU A 156 13.07 -16.30 18.42
C GLU A 156 13.99 -16.45 17.19
N LYS A 157 13.45 -16.91 16.06
CA LYS A 157 14.23 -17.14 14.83
C LYS A 157 14.12 -15.94 13.90
N ARG A 158 15.23 -15.62 13.22
CA ARG A 158 15.30 -14.51 12.26
C ARG A 158 15.84 -14.98 10.91
N ILE A 159 15.14 -14.58 9.84
CA ILE A 159 15.56 -14.75 8.46
C ILE A 159 15.80 -13.36 7.86
N LYS A 160 16.93 -13.18 7.17
CA LYS A 160 17.29 -11.93 6.49
C LYS A 160 17.55 -12.22 5.02
N ILE A 161 16.88 -11.50 4.13
CA ILE A 161 17.04 -11.65 2.68
C ILE A 161 17.31 -10.27 2.11
N TYR A 162 18.59 -9.99 1.87
CA TYR A 162 19.09 -8.70 1.39
C TYR A 162 19.57 -8.80 -0.06
N LYS A 163 18.79 -9.50 -0.89
CA LYS A 163 19.04 -9.76 -2.31
C LYS A 163 17.75 -9.68 -3.10
N PHE A 164 17.89 -9.44 -4.41
CA PHE A 164 16.77 -9.37 -5.35
C PHE A 164 16.27 -10.75 -5.78
N CYS A 165 15.61 -11.45 -4.87
CA CYS A 165 15.04 -12.76 -5.14
C CYS A 165 13.73 -12.68 -5.95
N ASN A 166 13.46 -13.71 -6.75
CA ASN A 166 12.17 -13.84 -7.44
C ASN A 166 11.08 -14.36 -6.50
N TRP A 167 10.38 -13.46 -5.85
CA TRP A 167 9.27 -13.79 -4.94
C TRP A 167 7.98 -14.23 -5.66
N GLY A 168 7.87 -14.05 -6.98
CA GLY A 168 6.63 -14.30 -7.73
C GLY A 168 5.46 -13.53 -7.09
N ASN A 169 4.37 -14.24 -6.76
CA ASN A 169 3.19 -13.67 -6.08
C ASN A 169 3.28 -13.73 -4.55
N SER A 170 4.44 -14.08 -3.99
CA SER A 170 4.66 -14.16 -2.54
C SER A 170 5.49 -12.97 -2.07
N THR A 171 5.12 -11.76 -2.50
CA THR A 171 5.78 -10.52 -2.07
C THR A 171 5.11 -9.96 -0.81
N PHE A 172 5.81 -9.06 -0.13
CA PHE A 172 5.22 -8.30 0.98
C PHE A 172 3.92 -7.59 0.57
N LEU A 173 3.91 -6.94 -0.60
CA LEU A 173 2.79 -6.13 -1.07
C LEU A 173 1.56 -6.99 -1.42
N GLU A 174 1.77 -8.15 -2.05
CA GLU A 174 0.67 -9.08 -2.33
C GLU A 174 0.09 -9.65 -1.03
N LEU A 175 0.94 -10.02 -0.07
CA LEU A 175 0.48 -10.50 1.24
C LEU A 175 -0.27 -9.40 2.01
N LYS A 176 0.23 -8.17 1.98
CA LYS A 176 -0.43 -7.00 2.57
C LYS A 176 -1.81 -6.77 1.96
N LYS A 177 -1.92 -6.81 0.63
CA LYS A 177 -3.18 -6.64 -0.10
C LYS A 177 -4.17 -7.76 0.23
N GLN A 178 -3.71 -9.01 0.28
CA GLN A 178 -4.53 -10.17 0.59
C GLN A 178 -5.14 -10.09 1.99
N ILE A 179 -4.33 -9.74 2.99
CA ILE A 179 -4.75 -9.77 4.40
C ILE A 179 -5.46 -8.47 4.80
N PHE A 180 -4.92 -7.32 4.41
CA PHE A 180 -5.36 -6.01 4.87
C PHE A 180 -6.16 -5.24 3.81
N GLY A 181 -6.50 -5.85 2.68
CA GLY A 181 -7.20 -5.18 1.57
C GLY A 181 -8.52 -4.53 2.01
N ASP A 182 -9.34 -5.24 2.77
CA ASP A 182 -10.61 -4.70 3.28
C ASP A 182 -10.39 -3.54 4.26
N TYR A 183 -9.36 -3.63 5.11
CA TYR A 183 -8.96 -2.53 5.98
C TYR A 183 -8.56 -1.29 5.17
N LEU A 184 -7.71 -1.47 4.15
CA LEU A 184 -7.24 -0.38 3.30
C LEU A 184 -8.38 0.30 2.55
N ASN A 185 -9.36 -0.47 2.06
CA ASN A 185 -10.56 0.06 1.41
C ASN A 185 -11.39 0.90 2.38
N ARG A 186 -11.68 0.39 3.59
CA ARG A 186 -12.42 1.14 4.62
C ARG A 186 -11.69 2.40 5.06
N LEU A 187 -10.36 2.33 5.19
CA LEU A 187 -9.55 3.50 5.51
C LEU A 187 -9.67 4.59 4.44
N GLU A 188 -9.64 4.22 3.15
CA GLU A 188 -9.79 5.17 2.05
C GLU A 188 -11.16 5.85 2.05
N GLU A 189 -12.23 5.09 2.29
CA GLU A 189 -13.57 5.65 2.46
C GLU A 189 -13.63 6.67 3.62
N LYS A 190 -13.02 6.34 4.75
CA LYS A 190 -12.95 7.26 5.91
C LYS A 190 -12.11 8.49 5.64
N ARG A 191 -11.01 8.37 4.89
CA ARG A 191 -10.21 9.52 4.44
C ARG A 191 -11.00 10.43 3.52
N MET A 192 -11.80 9.88 2.62
CA MET A 192 -12.69 10.65 1.77
C MET A 192 -13.71 11.45 2.62
N LEU A 193 -14.35 10.81 3.61
CA LEU A 193 -15.27 11.47 4.52
C LEU A 193 -14.59 12.59 5.34
N LEU A 194 -13.41 12.32 5.91
CA LEU A 194 -12.59 13.30 6.61
C LEU A 194 -12.31 14.53 5.74
N ASN A 195 -11.96 14.31 4.48
CA ASN A 195 -11.72 15.39 3.52
C ASN A 195 -12.98 16.19 3.23
N VAL A 196 -14.13 15.54 3.03
CA VAL A 196 -15.41 16.22 2.78
C VAL A 196 -15.80 17.11 3.97
N GLU A 197 -15.70 16.59 5.19
CA GLU A 197 -16.06 17.30 6.41
C GLU A 197 -15.16 18.52 6.64
N ASN A 198 -13.84 18.34 6.58
CA ASN A 198 -12.90 19.44 6.82
C ASN A 198 -12.89 20.47 5.68
N ASN A 199 -13.07 20.04 4.43
CA ASN A 199 -13.20 20.94 3.29
C ASN A 199 -14.44 21.84 3.42
N ARG A 200 -15.56 21.33 3.94
CA ARG A 200 -16.75 22.15 4.20
C ARG A 200 -16.45 23.37 5.07
N VAL A 201 -15.61 23.20 6.10
CA VAL A 201 -15.17 24.29 6.99
C VAL A 201 -14.20 25.23 6.25
N LEU A 202 -13.28 24.69 5.45
CA LEU A 202 -12.27 25.47 4.75
C LEU A 202 -12.82 26.30 3.58
N ILE A 203 -13.89 25.90 2.90
CA ILE A 203 -14.30 26.55 1.64
C ILE A 203 -14.50 28.06 1.79
N GLY A 204 -13.71 28.84 1.06
CA GLY A 204 -13.80 30.27 0.84
C GLY A 204 -12.53 31.04 1.21
N ASN A 205 -12.66 32.28 1.66
CA ASN A 205 -11.54 33.24 1.67
C ASN A 205 -10.97 33.42 3.08
N TRP A 206 -9.65 33.33 3.19
CA TRP A 206 -8.92 33.33 4.45
C TRP A 206 -7.77 34.33 4.40
N LYS A 207 -7.84 35.35 5.24
CA LYS A 207 -6.74 36.28 5.47
C LYS A 207 -5.60 35.54 6.15
N TYR A 208 -4.39 35.78 5.71
CA TYR A 208 -3.17 35.26 6.30
C TYR A 208 -2.17 36.39 6.56
N ASP A 209 -1.23 36.17 7.47
CA ASP A 209 -0.02 36.98 7.54
C ASP A 209 0.96 36.53 6.45
N SER A 210 1.51 37.50 5.72
CA SER A 210 2.53 37.36 4.68
C SER A 210 3.67 36.37 4.99
N THR A 211 3.95 36.12 6.28
CA THR A 211 4.93 35.15 6.71
C THR A 211 4.58 33.69 6.38
N ILE A 212 3.35 33.35 6.00
CA ILE A 212 2.98 32.00 5.55
C ILE A 212 3.78 31.55 4.31
N HIS A 213 4.33 32.50 3.55
CA HIS A 213 5.20 32.24 2.39
C HIS A 213 6.67 32.02 2.73
N LYS A 214 7.04 32.20 4.00
CA LYS A 214 8.34 31.85 4.57
C LYS A 214 8.07 30.83 5.66
N ILE A 215 7.97 29.58 5.25
CA ILE A 215 7.62 28.49 6.14
C ILE A 215 8.82 28.23 7.08
N VAL A 216 8.57 28.36 8.38
CA VAL A 216 9.54 28.26 9.48
C VAL A 216 9.02 27.20 10.43
N LYS A 217 9.88 26.23 10.73
CA LYS A 217 9.59 25.12 11.65
C LYS A 217 9.03 25.62 12.98
N GLY A 218 7.94 24.98 13.44
CA GLY A 218 7.33 25.26 14.74
C GLY A 218 6.60 26.60 14.85
N LYS A 219 6.64 27.46 13.81
CA LYS A 219 5.85 28.68 13.79
C LYS A 219 4.36 28.33 13.67
N ILE A 220 3.51 29.08 14.36
CA ILE A 220 2.06 29.00 14.23
C ILE A 220 1.60 30.01 13.19
N TYR A 221 0.98 29.50 12.13
CA TYR A 221 0.33 30.29 11.09
C TYR A 221 -1.16 30.36 11.40
N THR A 222 -1.67 31.58 11.56
CA THR A 222 -3.09 31.80 11.80
C THR A 222 -3.73 32.36 10.55
N LEU A 223 -4.81 31.72 10.10
CA LEU A 223 -5.66 32.20 9.04
C LEU A 223 -7.01 32.60 9.65
N THR A 224 -7.58 33.71 9.19
CA THR A 224 -8.85 34.23 9.68
C THR A 224 -9.82 34.42 8.53
N ARG A 225 -11.06 33.99 8.74
CA ARG A 225 -12.10 34.03 7.72
C ARG A 225 -12.40 35.46 7.29
N LEU A 226 -12.43 35.68 5.98
CA LEU A 226 -12.89 36.94 5.40
C LEU A 226 -14.37 36.83 5.05
N LYS A 227 -15.20 37.62 5.76
CA LYS A 227 -16.64 37.74 5.45
C LYS A 227 -16.87 38.61 4.21
N ASN A 228 -16.04 39.63 4.01
CA ASN A 228 -16.04 40.52 2.84
C ASN A 228 -14.62 40.64 2.29
N THR A 229 -14.45 40.44 0.97
CA THR A 229 -13.17 40.64 0.29
C THR A 229 -13.11 42.03 -0.33
N SER A 230 -12.28 42.92 0.23
CA SER A 230 -11.87 44.14 -0.47
C SER A 230 -10.73 43.84 -1.46
N LYS A 231 -10.57 44.67 -2.49
CA LYS A 231 -9.56 44.49 -3.56
C LYS A 231 -8.11 44.45 -3.07
N GLU A 232 -7.84 44.92 -1.85
CA GLU A 232 -6.48 45.12 -1.30
C GLU A 232 -6.06 44.05 -0.29
N THR A 233 -6.91 43.06 0.00
CA THR A 233 -6.59 42.03 1.00
C THR A 233 -5.87 40.83 0.39
N CYS A 234 -4.74 40.44 0.98
CA CYS A 234 -4.11 39.14 0.75
C CYS A 234 -5.00 38.04 1.32
N PHE A 235 -5.27 36.99 0.54
CA PHE A 235 -6.01 35.85 1.05
C PHE A 235 -5.71 34.54 0.32
N LEU A 236 -5.89 33.46 1.06
CA LEU A 236 -5.98 32.12 0.53
C LEU A 236 -7.46 31.81 0.26
N LYS A 237 -7.77 31.34 -0.95
CA LYS A 237 -9.11 30.91 -1.34
C LYS A 237 -9.14 29.40 -1.51
N PHE A 238 -9.74 28.72 -0.55
CA PHE A 238 -10.04 27.30 -0.64
C PHE A 238 -11.34 27.10 -1.42
N LYS A 239 -11.35 26.13 -2.33
CA LYS A 239 -12.48 25.81 -3.20
C LYS A 239 -12.94 24.38 -2.96
N LYS A 240 -14.18 24.12 -3.37
CA LYS A 240 -14.87 22.84 -3.17
C LYS A 240 -14.13 21.65 -3.81
N ASP A 241 -13.42 21.88 -4.91
CA ASP A 241 -12.67 20.90 -5.69
C ASP A 241 -11.24 20.65 -5.15
N GLN A 242 -11.02 20.84 -3.83
CA GLN A 242 -9.70 20.70 -3.20
C GLN A 242 -8.62 21.60 -3.83
N LYS A 243 -9.03 22.70 -4.47
CA LYS A 243 -8.14 23.70 -5.04
C LYS A 243 -7.96 24.87 -4.08
N LEU A 244 -6.72 25.28 -3.90
CA LEU A 244 -6.33 26.46 -3.15
C LEU A 244 -5.77 27.51 -4.12
N VAL A 245 -6.27 28.74 -4.01
CA VAL A 245 -5.75 29.88 -4.77
C VAL A 245 -5.16 30.91 -3.82
N ASP A 246 -3.88 31.20 -3.98
CA ASP A 246 -3.22 32.28 -3.27
C ASP A 246 -3.36 33.59 -4.04
N HIS A 247 -4.02 34.56 -3.42
CA HIS A 247 -4.13 35.94 -3.87
C HIS A 247 -3.09 36.79 -3.15
N TYR A 248 -1.90 36.86 -3.74
CA TYR A 248 -0.76 37.56 -3.15
C TYR A 248 -0.80 39.07 -3.41
N CYS A 249 -0.67 39.88 -2.35
CA CYS A 249 -0.82 41.34 -2.41
C CYS A 249 0.14 42.04 -3.37
N LEU A 250 1.34 41.49 -3.59
CA LEU A 250 2.43 42.24 -4.21
C LEU A 250 2.56 42.06 -5.73
N LYS A 251 1.79 41.17 -6.36
CA LYS A 251 2.06 40.78 -7.77
C LYS A 251 0.87 40.60 -8.71
N ASN A 252 -0.38 40.84 -8.28
CA ASN A 252 -1.57 40.44 -9.06
C ASN A 252 -1.51 38.99 -9.56
N SER A 253 -0.69 38.14 -8.92
CA SER A 253 -0.41 36.78 -9.33
C SER A 253 -1.31 35.84 -8.54
N LYS A 254 -2.04 34.98 -9.25
CA LYS A 254 -2.83 33.91 -8.65
C LYS A 254 -2.06 32.61 -8.78
N THR A 255 -1.66 32.04 -7.65
CA THR A 255 -1.05 30.71 -7.64
C THR A 255 -2.08 29.67 -7.28
N ARG A 256 -2.07 28.51 -7.96
CA ARG A 256 -3.00 27.41 -7.68
C ARG A 256 -2.23 26.23 -7.08
N TYR A 257 -2.81 25.66 -6.04
CA TYR A 257 -2.34 24.50 -5.31
C TYR A 257 -3.52 23.53 -5.14
N ASP A 258 -3.18 22.30 -4.79
CA ASP A 258 -4.11 21.29 -4.33
C ASP A 258 -3.95 21.14 -2.83
N PHE A 259 -5.02 20.75 -2.13
CA PHE A 259 -4.95 20.47 -0.71
C PHE A 259 -5.78 19.25 -0.34
N GLU A 260 -5.33 18.54 0.69
CA GLU A 260 -6.00 17.36 1.22
C GLU A 260 -5.72 17.24 2.72
N PHE A 261 -6.60 16.53 3.42
CA PHE A 261 -6.40 16.17 4.82
C PHE A 261 -6.06 14.69 4.95
N ASP A 262 -5.19 14.36 5.90
CA ASP A 262 -4.97 12.98 6.35
C ASP A 262 -4.71 12.98 7.86
N ILE A 263 -4.64 11.79 8.45
CA ILE A 263 -4.10 11.60 9.80
C ILE A 263 -2.68 11.00 9.69
N GLU A 264 -1.70 11.66 10.30
CA GLU A 264 -0.35 11.10 10.51
C GLU A 264 0.00 11.18 11.99
N ASN A 265 0.46 10.07 12.58
CA ASN A 265 0.89 10.00 13.98
C ASN A 265 -0.13 10.64 14.95
N GLU A 266 -1.41 10.28 14.79
CA GLU A 266 -2.54 10.80 15.60
C GLU A 266 -2.83 12.31 15.42
N ASN A 267 -2.28 12.97 14.39
CA ASN A 267 -2.53 14.38 14.12
C ASN A 267 -3.27 14.58 12.80
N LEU A 268 -4.22 15.52 12.78
CA LEU A 268 -4.80 16.01 11.53
C LEU A 268 -3.76 16.83 10.78
N ILE A 269 -3.43 16.39 9.57
CA ILE A 269 -2.47 17.04 8.68
C ILE A 269 -3.21 17.63 7.49
N LEU A 270 -2.92 18.89 7.18
CA LEU A 270 -3.29 19.54 5.93
C LEU A 270 -2.08 19.54 4.99
N TYR A 271 -2.20 18.85 3.87
CA TYR A 271 -1.23 18.90 2.78
C TYR A 271 -1.61 20.03 1.84
N ILE A 272 -0.61 20.79 1.40
CA ILE A 272 -0.76 21.79 0.34
C ILE A 272 0.31 21.52 -0.70
N ASN A 273 -0.10 21.08 -1.89
CA ASN A 273 0.77 20.65 -2.97
C ASN A 273 0.69 21.63 -4.16
N GLY A 274 1.83 22.17 -4.57
CA GLY A 274 1.92 23.03 -5.75
C GLY A 274 2.39 22.28 -6.98
N GLU A 275 1.80 22.59 -8.14
CA GLU A 275 2.40 22.20 -9.41
C GLU A 275 3.60 23.12 -9.73
N ASN A 276 4.76 22.52 -10.05
CA ASN A 276 5.93 23.22 -10.57
C ASN A 276 5.69 23.65 -12.03
N LYS A 277 4.88 24.68 -12.24
CA LYS A 277 4.68 25.33 -13.54
C LYS A 277 4.75 26.84 -13.36
N ASN A 278 5.83 27.44 -13.88
CA ASN A 278 6.07 28.89 -14.07
C ASN A 278 5.95 29.76 -12.79
N ASP A 279 7.09 30.13 -12.19
CA ASP A 279 7.26 31.19 -11.16
C ASP A 279 6.50 31.07 -9.83
N ARG A 280 5.83 29.95 -9.58
CA ARG A 280 5.18 29.64 -8.31
C ARG A 280 6.24 29.12 -7.35
N LYS A 281 6.53 29.80 -6.23
CA LYS A 281 7.67 29.48 -5.35
C LYS A 281 7.32 29.11 -3.90
N HIS A 282 6.06 29.29 -3.46
CA HIS A 282 5.75 29.23 -2.03
C HIS A 282 5.37 27.83 -1.51
N PHE A 283 4.65 27.01 -2.30
CA PHE A 283 4.30 25.62 -1.92
C PHE A 283 4.75 24.54 -2.94
N VAL A 284 5.86 24.78 -3.66
CA VAL A 284 6.30 23.95 -4.81
C VAL A 284 6.63 22.50 -4.45
N TYR A 285 7.12 22.26 -3.24
CA TYR A 285 7.59 20.95 -2.81
C TYR A 285 6.56 20.16 -1.99
N GLY A 286 5.33 20.66 -1.91
CA GLY A 286 4.35 20.15 -0.96
C GLY A 286 4.70 20.55 0.47
N TYR A 287 3.71 20.97 1.24
CA TYR A 287 3.89 21.26 2.66
C TYR A 287 2.88 20.52 3.50
N ARG A 288 3.34 20.01 4.63
CA ARG A 288 2.53 19.30 5.61
C ARG A 288 2.37 20.19 6.84
N PHE A 289 1.13 20.57 7.12
CA PHE A 289 0.78 21.36 8.29
C PHE A 289 0.00 20.51 9.27
N LYS A 290 0.49 20.38 10.50
CA LYS A 290 -0.35 19.95 11.62
C LYS A 290 -1.41 21.02 11.86
N VAL A 291 -2.66 20.60 11.86
CA VAL A 291 -3.82 21.44 12.17
C VAL A 291 -3.98 21.51 13.68
N LEU A 292 -3.75 22.69 14.25
CA LEU A 292 -3.90 22.96 15.68
C LEU A 292 -5.31 23.44 16.02
N GLU A 293 -5.99 24.09 15.06
CA GLU A 293 -7.35 24.59 15.18
C GLU A 293 -7.96 24.68 13.79
N LEU A 294 -9.20 24.21 13.63
CA LEU A 294 -9.98 24.35 12.40
C LEU A 294 -11.44 24.58 12.76
N ASN A 295 -11.95 25.77 12.47
CA ASN A 295 -13.36 26.14 12.60
C ASN A 295 -13.76 27.17 11.52
N GLU A 296 -15.03 27.56 11.50
CA GLU A 296 -15.62 28.47 10.49
C GLU A 296 -14.90 29.84 10.39
N ASP A 297 -14.31 30.32 11.48
CA ASP A 297 -13.72 31.66 11.56
C ASP A 297 -12.19 31.66 11.57
N LYS A 298 -11.55 30.55 11.96
CA LYS A 298 -10.11 30.48 12.22
C LYS A 298 -9.49 29.12 11.90
N ILE A 299 -8.28 29.18 11.36
CA ILE A 299 -7.39 28.02 11.19
C ILE A 299 -6.05 28.34 11.85
N LYS A 300 -5.50 27.40 12.61
CA LYS A 300 -4.11 27.45 13.09
C LYS A 300 -3.35 26.25 12.57
N LEU A 301 -2.21 26.53 11.93
CA LEU A 301 -1.35 25.55 11.29
C LEU A 301 0.07 25.65 11.85
N THR A 302 0.79 24.54 11.93
CA THR A 302 2.23 24.53 12.21
C THR A 302 2.91 23.43 11.41
N THR A 303 4.19 23.60 11.07
CA THR A 303 4.94 22.53 10.40
C THR A 303 5.61 21.61 11.40
N LEU A 304 5.57 20.31 11.13
CA LEU A 304 6.11 19.27 12.01
C LEU A 304 7.64 19.10 11.86
N TYR A 305 8.22 19.60 10.77
CA TYR A 305 9.63 19.42 10.42
C TYR A 305 10.29 20.69 9.91
#